data_AF-A0A7S3VHA8-F1
#
_entry.id   AF-A0A7S3VHA8-F1
#
_cell.length_a   1.000
_cell.length_b   1.000
_cell.length_c   1.000
_cell.angle_alpha   90.00
_cell.angle_beta   90.00
_cell.angle_gamma   90.00
#
_symmetry.space_group_name_H-M   'P 1'
#
loop_
_entity.id
_entity.type
_entity.pdbx_description
1 polymer ?
#
loop_
_entity_poly.entity_id
_entity_poly.type
_entity_poly.pdbx_seq_one_letter_code
_entity_poly.pdbx_strand_id
1 'polypeptide(L)'
;MDGTQRRTEFPRTPEEIHEDYEKRKTGLIRALTEDVDEFYNACNPEKENLCLYGMRDETWQVGPPAEEVPPELPEPCLGINFARDGMPQRDWLALVAVHSDSWLLAVAFFYAVKLDAQGRGRLFKMINSQPTLFEIVTNRKSITTGATVQPPFKRQKPDRPFDSPYPSGKLMKAEDVTPQLKGRQAELFWPDDHKWYLVEIQAVNPKAKQAKIVYASGEFEDVDLEEIVRDGHMALL
;
A
#
# COMPACT_ATOMS: atom_id res chain seq x y z
N MET A 1 -6.37 50.61 -3.41
CA MET A 1 -6.99 49.34 -2.97
C MET A 1 -7.63 48.74 -4.21
N ASP A 2 -6.89 47.89 -4.92
CA ASP A 2 -7.41 47.17 -6.09
C ASP A 2 -7.56 45.71 -5.66
N GLY A 3 -8.80 45.34 -5.37
CA GLY A 3 -9.20 44.12 -4.67
C GLY A 3 -9.47 42.95 -5.60
N THR A 4 -8.62 42.73 -6.60
CA THR A 4 -8.68 41.51 -7.43
C THR A 4 -8.00 40.38 -6.66
N GLN A 5 -8.68 39.91 -5.61
CA GLN A 5 -8.38 38.64 -4.97
C GLN A 5 -8.49 37.60 -6.09
N ARG A 6 -7.34 37.14 -6.61
CA ARG A 6 -7.26 36.07 -7.61
C ARG A 6 -8.03 34.90 -7.00
N ARG A 7 -9.28 34.71 -7.43
CA ARG A 7 -10.01 33.46 -7.23
C ARG A 7 -9.04 32.40 -7.71
N THR A 8 -8.53 31.57 -6.79
CA THR A 8 -7.73 30.39 -7.18
C THR A 8 -8.64 29.56 -8.06
N GLU A 9 -8.44 29.67 -9.36
CA GLU A 9 -9.33 29.07 -10.33
C GLU A 9 -9.10 27.56 -10.26
N PHE A 10 -10.08 26.82 -9.75
CA PHE A 10 -9.99 25.35 -9.71
C PHE A 10 -9.81 24.81 -11.12
N PRO A 11 -8.92 23.82 -11.32
CA PRO A 11 -8.71 23.22 -12.63
C PRO A 11 -10.01 22.58 -13.13
N ARG A 12 -10.36 22.78 -14.42
CA ARG A 12 -11.65 22.36 -14.97
C ARG A 12 -11.53 21.41 -16.16
N THR A 13 -10.41 21.44 -16.85
CA THR A 13 -10.11 20.56 -18.00
C THR A 13 -9.25 19.37 -17.56
N PRO A 14 -9.24 18.24 -18.30
CA PRO A 14 -8.35 17.12 -18.00
C PRO A 14 -6.88 17.54 -17.90
N GLU A 15 -6.44 18.47 -18.75
CA GLU A 15 -5.07 18.98 -18.79
C GLU A 15 -4.73 19.81 -17.54
N GLU A 16 -5.58 20.75 -17.16
CA GLU A 16 -5.37 21.57 -15.95
C GLU A 16 -5.39 20.72 -14.68
N ILE A 17 -6.26 19.70 -14.62
CA ILE A 17 -6.34 18.80 -13.46
C ILE A 17 -5.08 17.92 -13.40
N HIS A 18 -4.60 17.46 -14.56
CA HIS A 18 -3.36 16.71 -14.65
C HIS A 18 -2.14 17.55 -14.26
N GLU A 19 -2.10 18.83 -14.65
CA GLU A 19 -1.05 19.76 -14.24
C GLU A 19 -1.07 20.00 -12.71
N ASP A 20 -2.24 20.17 -12.09
CA ASP A 20 -2.37 20.26 -10.62
C ASP A 20 -1.87 18.97 -9.95
N TYR A 21 -2.25 17.80 -10.49
CA TYR A 21 -1.77 16.50 -10.02
C TYR A 21 -0.24 16.40 -10.09
N GLU A 22 0.37 16.79 -11.22
CA GLU A 22 1.82 16.75 -11.41
C GLU A 22 2.55 17.65 -10.42
N LYS A 23 2.07 18.88 -10.23
CA LYS A 23 2.69 19.84 -9.29
C LYS A 23 2.72 19.31 -7.86
N ARG A 24 1.58 18.78 -7.40
CA ARG A 24 1.49 18.16 -6.06
C ARG A 24 2.37 16.93 -5.94
N LYS A 25 2.37 16.09 -6.97
CA LYS A 25 3.20 14.89 -7.04
C LYS A 25 4.69 15.23 -6.99
N THR A 26 5.14 16.29 -7.66
CA THR A 26 6.52 16.78 -7.59
C THR A 26 6.91 17.12 -6.15
N GLY A 27 6.06 17.86 -5.43
CA GLY A 27 6.30 18.15 -4.01
C GLY A 27 6.43 16.88 -3.16
N LEU A 28 5.54 15.91 -3.38
CA LEU A 28 5.57 14.63 -2.67
C LEU A 28 6.79 13.77 -3.02
N ILE A 29 7.24 13.78 -4.28
CA ILE A 29 8.49 13.10 -4.68
C ILE A 29 9.64 13.69 -3.87
N ARG A 30 9.77 15.03 -3.85
CA ARG A 30 10.83 15.70 -3.09
C ARG A 30 10.81 15.31 -1.61
N ALA A 31 9.65 15.35 -0.95
CA ALA A 31 9.51 14.93 0.44
C ALA A 31 10.00 13.49 0.70
N LEU A 32 9.72 12.58 -0.24
CA LEU A 32 9.99 11.15 -0.10
C LEU A 32 11.36 10.72 -0.65
N THR A 33 12.09 11.61 -1.32
CA THR A 33 13.40 11.31 -1.93
C THR A 33 14.48 12.32 -1.55
N GLU A 34 14.37 13.56 -2.00
CA GLU A 34 15.41 14.60 -1.87
C GLU A 34 15.47 15.16 -0.44
N ASP A 35 14.31 15.44 0.14
CA ASP A 35 14.13 16.11 1.42
C ASP A 35 13.78 15.10 2.54
N VAL A 36 14.15 13.83 2.37
CA VAL A 36 13.69 12.72 3.23
C VAL A 36 14.00 12.92 4.70
N ASP A 37 15.17 13.48 5.03
CA ASP A 37 15.57 13.74 6.41
C ASP A 37 14.76 14.88 7.03
N GLU A 38 14.44 15.93 6.26
CA GLU A 38 13.58 17.02 6.72
C GLU A 38 12.15 16.52 6.96
N PHE A 39 11.62 15.74 6.02
CA PHE A 39 10.32 15.12 6.14
C PHE A 39 10.22 14.17 7.34
N TYR A 40 11.22 13.29 7.52
CA TYR A 40 11.28 12.35 8.65
C TYR A 40 11.29 13.08 10.00
N ASN A 41 12.08 14.16 10.11
CA ASN A 41 12.17 14.98 11.31
C ASN A 41 10.89 15.79 11.59
N ALA A 42 10.21 16.25 10.54
CA ALA A 42 8.92 16.95 10.67
C ALA A 42 7.81 16.03 11.22
N CYS A 43 7.87 14.73 10.91
CA CYS A 43 6.92 13.70 11.36
C CYS A 43 7.17 13.23 12.80
N ASN A 44 7.16 14.14 13.78
CA ASN A 44 7.38 13.80 15.18
C ASN A 44 6.18 12.99 15.76
N PRO A 45 6.37 11.75 16.28
CA PRO A 45 5.31 10.93 16.87
C PRO A 45 4.70 11.52 18.14
N GLU A 46 5.40 12.42 18.83
CA GLU A 46 4.92 13.10 20.05
C GLU A 46 4.01 14.30 19.75
N LYS A 47 3.85 14.67 18.47
CA LYS A 47 2.89 15.69 18.05
C LYS A 47 1.51 15.07 17.81
N GLU A 48 0.53 15.94 17.64
CA GLU A 48 -0.80 15.56 17.13
C GLU A 48 -0.72 14.81 15.79
N ASN A 49 -1.84 14.27 15.34
CA ASN A 49 -1.89 13.45 14.14
C ASN A 49 -1.53 14.29 12.89
N LEU A 50 -0.45 13.94 12.21
CA LEU A 50 0.04 14.69 11.04
C LEU A 50 -0.32 14.00 9.72
N CYS A 51 -0.44 14.81 8.69
CA CYS A 51 -0.60 14.43 7.29
C CYS A 51 0.58 14.97 6.46
N LEU A 52 0.83 14.37 5.28
CA LEU A 52 1.71 14.91 4.25
C LEU A 52 0.88 15.50 3.11
N TYR A 53 1.15 16.75 2.77
CA TYR A 53 0.48 17.50 1.70
C TYR A 53 1.44 17.80 0.55
N GLY A 54 0.98 17.54 -0.67
CA GLY A 54 1.59 18.06 -1.90
C GLY A 54 0.90 19.36 -2.33
N MET A 55 1.69 20.40 -2.59
CA MET A 55 1.21 21.75 -2.87
C MET A 55 1.25 22.07 -4.37
N ARG A 56 0.46 23.07 -4.79
CA ARG A 56 0.37 23.50 -6.20
C ARG A 56 1.62 24.23 -6.70
N ASP A 57 2.51 24.62 -5.80
CA ASP A 57 3.77 25.28 -6.10
C ASP A 57 4.96 24.31 -6.07
N GLU A 58 4.69 23.00 -6.19
CA GLU A 58 5.70 21.93 -6.22
C GLU A 58 6.47 21.79 -4.90
N THR A 59 5.93 22.34 -3.82
CA THR A 59 6.41 22.15 -2.45
C THR A 59 5.58 21.08 -1.73
N TRP A 60 6.04 20.70 -0.53
CA TRP A 60 5.35 19.79 0.36
C TRP A 60 5.23 20.40 1.75
N GLN A 61 4.24 19.93 2.51
CA GLN A 61 4.02 20.37 3.88
C GLN A 61 3.60 19.20 4.77
N VAL A 62 4.11 19.16 6.00
CA VAL A 62 3.58 18.29 7.07
C VAL A 62 2.79 19.15 8.04
N GLY A 63 1.56 18.73 8.34
CA GLY A 63 0.66 19.49 9.22
C GLY A 63 -0.55 18.68 9.66
N PRO A 64 -1.35 19.21 10.61
CA PRO A 64 -2.62 18.61 11.00
C PRO A 64 -3.63 18.62 9.84
N PRO A 65 -4.68 17.77 9.89
CA PRO A 65 -5.79 17.80 8.94
C PRO A 65 -6.51 19.15 8.98
N ALA A 66 -7.23 19.52 7.90
CA ALA A 66 -7.97 20.77 7.90
C ALA A 66 -8.98 20.84 9.06
N GLU A 67 -9.04 22.02 9.70
CA GLU A 67 -9.97 22.29 10.79
C GLU A 67 -11.42 22.48 10.31
N GLU A 68 -11.62 22.86 9.04
CA GLU A 68 -12.94 23.10 8.46
C GLU A 68 -13.72 21.79 8.21
N VAL A 69 -15.03 21.82 8.51
CA VAL A 69 -15.93 20.67 8.36
C VAL A 69 -17.17 21.06 7.54
N PRO A 70 -17.35 20.54 6.31
CA PRO A 70 -16.43 19.65 5.59
C PRO A 70 -15.22 20.39 5.01
N PRO A 71 -14.07 19.71 4.83
CA PRO A 71 -12.91 20.30 4.17
C PRO A 71 -13.18 20.55 2.68
N GLU A 72 -12.46 21.52 2.10
CA GLU A 72 -12.60 21.90 0.69
C GLU A 72 -12.09 20.81 -0.28
N LEU A 73 -11.05 20.08 0.11
CA LEU A 73 -10.46 18.98 -0.64
C LEU A 73 -10.48 17.68 0.16
N PRO A 74 -10.37 16.51 -0.50
CA PRO A 74 -10.09 15.26 0.18
C PRO A 74 -8.84 15.39 1.07
N GLU A 75 -8.92 14.91 2.30
CA GLU A 75 -7.79 14.92 3.24
C GLU A 75 -6.80 13.77 2.96
N PRO A 76 -5.50 13.96 3.18
CA PRO A 76 -4.51 12.89 3.11
C PRO A 76 -4.68 11.91 4.27
N CYS A 77 -3.86 10.85 4.27
CA CYS A 77 -3.82 9.92 5.40
C CYS A 77 -3.34 10.61 6.68
N LEU A 78 -4.17 10.50 7.72
CA LEU A 78 -3.93 11.07 9.03
C LEU A 78 -3.08 10.15 9.91
N GLY A 79 -2.13 10.72 10.65
CA GLY A 79 -1.35 10.00 11.65
C GLY A 79 -0.14 9.27 11.09
N ILE A 80 0.41 9.72 9.96
CA ILE A 80 1.61 9.11 9.35
C ILE A 80 2.82 9.12 10.31
N ASN A 81 2.84 10.06 11.26
CA ASN A 81 3.90 10.20 12.26
C ASN A 81 3.90 9.08 13.31
N PHE A 82 2.78 8.43 13.63
CA PHE A 82 2.77 7.36 14.66
C PHE A 82 3.46 6.09 14.20
N ALA A 83 3.31 5.75 12.92
CA ALA A 83 3.90 4.55 12.35
C ALA A 83 5.41 4.70 12.10
N ARG A 84 5.96 5.93 12.18
CA ARG A 84 7.33 6.27 11.78
C ARG A 84 8.38 5.43 12.50
N ASP A 85 8.29 5.36 13.84
CA ASP A 85 9.29 4.67 14.66
C ASP A 85 8.94 3.19 14.91
N GLY A 86 7.76 2.75 14.45
CA GLY A 86 7.27 1.38 14.61
C GLY A 86 7.71 0.41 13.51
N MET A 87 8.41 0.88 12.47
CA MET A 87 8.87 0.06 11.35
C MET A 87 10.15 0.62 10.71
N PRO A 88 10.86 -0.14 9.85
CA PRO A 88 12.01 0.39 9.13
C PRO A 88 11.65 1.62 8.30
N GLN A 89 12.51 2.65 8.31
CA GLN A 89 12.28 3.93 7.62
C GLN A 89 11.87 3.73 6.15
N ARG A 90 12.49 2.79 5.44
CA ARG A 90 12.14 2.48 4.04
C ARG A 90 10.69 2.01 3.89
N ASP A 91 10.23 1.16 4.81
CA ASP A 91 8.89 0.58 4.76
C ASP A 91 7.84 1.62 5.17
N TRP A 92 8.20 2.50 6.12
CA TRP A 92 7.40 3.69 6.45
C TRP A 92 7.27 4.65 5.25
N LEU A 93 8.36 4.98 4.56
CA LEU A 93 8.32 5.81 3.35
C LEU A 93 7.46 5.18 2.26
N ALA A 94 7.54 3.86 2.08
CA ALA A 94 6.71 3.14 1.14
C ALA A 94 5.22 3.19 1.51
N LEU A 95 4.88 3.05 2.80
CA LEU A 95 3.52 3.22 3.31
C LEU A 95 2.98 4.62 3.02
N VAL A 96 3.75 5.66 3.36
CA VAL A 96 3.37 7.06 3.09
C VAL A 96 3.18 7.30 1.60
N ALA A 97 4.03 6.72 0.74
CA ALA A 97 3.92 6.84 -0.70
C ALA A 97 2.59 6.25 -1.24
N VAL A 98 2.18 5.06 -0.77
CA VAL A 98 0.91 4.42 -1.17
C VAL A 98 -0.30 5.28 -0.79
N HIS A 99 -0.29 5.82 0.43
CA HIS A 99 -1.36 6.71 0.89
C HIS A 99 -1.38 8.03 0.11
N SER A 100 -0.21 8.56 -0.23
CA SER A 100 -0.07 9.79 -1.02
C SER A 100 -0.53 9.60 -2.46
N ASP A 101 -0.23 8.48 -3.11
CA ASP A 101 -0.74 8.11 -4.44
C ASP A 101 -2.28 8.09 -4.44
N SER A 102 -2.88 7.49 -3.40
CA SER A 102 -4.34 7.43 -3.25
C SER A 102 -4.96 8.81 -3.07
N TRP A 103 -4.31 9.66 -2.26
CA TRP A 103 -4.74 11.04 -2.03
C TRP A 103 -4.69 11.89 -3.31
N LEU A 104 -3.59 11.82 -4.06
CA LEU A 104 -3.46 12.53 -5.35
C LEU A 104 -4.57 12.16 -6.33
N LEU A 105 -4.92 10.87 -6.41
CA LEU A 105 -6.02 10.40 -7.25
C LEU A 105 -7.37 10.95 -6.76
N ALA A 106 -7.60 10.97 -5.45
CA ALA A 106 -8.81 11.52 -4.86
C ALA A 106 -8.96 13.02 -5.17
N VAL A 107 -7.90 13.81 -5.02
CA VAL A 107 -7.89 15.25 -5.35
C VAL A 107 -8.12 15.48 -6.84
N ALA A 108 -7.44 14.74 -7.72
CA ALA A 108 -7.64 14.87 -9.17
C ALA A 108 -9.09 14.57 -9.57
N PHE A 109 -9.69 13.51 -9.01
CA PHE A 109 -11.06 13.13 -9.33
C PHE A 109 -12.13 13.97 -8.62
N PHE A 110 -11.79 14.64 -7.53
CA PHE A 110 -12.62 15.67 -6.93
C PHE A 110 -12.84 16.83 -7.91
N TYR A 111 -11.76 17.32 -8.56
CA TYR A 111 -11.89 18.33 -9.61
C TYR A 111 -12.54 17.81 -10.89
N ALA A 112 -12.43 16.50 -11.17
CA ALA A 112 -13.01 15.87 -12.34
C ALA A 112 -14.55 15.71 -12.31
N VAL A 113 -15.25 16.18 -11.26
CA VAL A 113 -16.70 15.98 -11.08
C VAL A 113 -17.54 16.49 -12.26
N LYS A 114 -17.09 17.55 -12.95
CA LYS A 114 -17.77 18.13 -14.12
C LYS A 114 -17.32 17.53 -15.45
N LEU A 115 -16.28 16.69 -15.46
CA LEU A 115 -15.85 16.00 -16.68
C LEU A 115 -16.84 14.90 -17.02
N ASP A 116 -17.05 14.68 -18.32
CA ASP A 116 -17.80 13.53 -18.82
C ASP A 116 -16.97 12.23 -18.72
N ALA A 117 -17.54 11.10 -19.15
CA ALA A 117 -16.86 9.81 -19.10
C ALA A 117 -15.55 9.80 -19.91
N GLN A 118 -15.53 10.48 -21.07
CA GLN A 118 -14.36 10.55 -21.93
C GLN A 118 -13.25 11.40 -21.29
N GLY A 119 -13.60 12.55 -20.71
CA GLY A 119 -12.68 13.44 -20.01
C GLY A 119 -12.04 12.75 -18.80
N ARG A 120 -12.83 12.03 -17.99
CA ARG A 120 -12.30 11.23 -16.87
C ARG A 120 -11.37 10.12 -17.35
N GLY A 121 -11.72 9.43 -18.44
CA GLY A 121 -10.88 8.40 -19.06
C GLY A 121 -9.54 8.97 -19.56
N ARG A 122 -9.56 10.16 -20.17
CA ARG A 122 -8.36 10.88 -20.63
C ARG A 122 -7.47 11.29 -19.45
N LEU A 123 -8.05 11.88 -18.40
CA LEU A 123 -7.33 12.26 -17.18
C LEU A 123 -6.65 11.04 -16.55
N PHE A 124 -7.38 9.93 -16.36
CA PHE A 124 -6.81 8.71 -15.80
C PHE A 124 -5.63 8.18 -16.63
N LYS A 125 -5.75 8.22 -17.98
CA LYS A 125 -4.66 7.79 -18.86
C LYS A 125 -3.40 8.65 -18.69
N MET A 126 -3.54 9.96 -18.50
CA MET A 126 -2.39 10.86 -18.25
C MET A 126 -1.74 10.56 -16.90
N ILE A 127 -2.54 10.42 -15.84
CA ILE A 127 -2.07 10.04 -14.50
C ILE A 127 -1.32 8.69 -14.54
N ASN A 128 -1.94 7.67 -15.14
CA ASN A 128 -1.41 6.30 -15.20
C ASN A 128 -0.27 6.11 -16.21
N SER A 129 0.13 7.15 -16.94
CA SER A 129 1.31 7.13 -17.82
C SER A 129 2.62 7.40 -17.08
N GLN A 130 2.54 7.77 -15.80
CA GLN A 130 3.67 8.07 -14.94
C GLN A 130 3.84 7.00 -13.88
N PRO A 131 5.07 6.76 -13.39
CA PRO A 131 5.27 5.86 -12.25
C PRO A 131 4.60 6.40 -10.99
N THR A 132 4.12 5.54 -10.12
CA THR A 132 3.55 5.95 -8.83
C THR A 132 4.62 6.45 -7.86
N LEU A 133 4.25 7.17 -6.81
CA LEU A 133 5.18 7.53 -5.73
C LEU A 133 5.79 6.28 -5.11
N PHE A 134 4.97 5.24 -4.90
CA PHE A 134 5.47 3.97 -4.38
C PHE A 134 6.53 3.32 -5.32
N GLU A 135 6.30 3.30 -6.62
CA GLU A 135 7.27 2.78 -7.60
C GLU A 135 8.59 3.56 -7.56
N ILE A 136 8.51 4.89 -7.45
CA ILE A 136 9.67 5.79 -7.33
C ILE A 136 10.44 5.49 -6.04
N VAL A 137 9.77 5.50 -4.88
CA VAL A 137 10.41 5.33 -3.56
C VAL A 137 11.01 3.93 -3.40
N THR A 138 10.35 2.90 -3.93
CA THR A 138 10.82 1.51 -3.82
C THR A 138 11.78 1.11 -4.93
N ASN A 139 12.05 1.99 -5.91
CA ASN A 139 12.77 1.67 -7.15
C ASN A 139 12.18 0.46 -7.91
N ARG A 140 10.89 0.19 -7.74
CA ARG A 140 10.19 -0.85 -8.52
C ARG A 140 9.86 -0.26 -9.88
N LYS A 141 10.41 -0.84 -10.95
CA LYS A 141 10.03 -0.46 -12.31
C LYS A 141 8.56 -0.82 -12.54
N SER A 142 7.81 0.09 -13.13
CA SER A 142 6.46 -0.14 -13.65
C SER A 142 6.42 -1.44 -14.45
N ILE A 143 5.50 -2.34 -14.11
CA ILE A 143 5.19 -3.53 -14.90
C ILE A 143 4.31 -3.10 -16.08
N THR A 144 4.86 -2.37 -17.05
CA THR A 144 4.18 -2.10 -18.34
C THR A 144 5.23 -1.64 -19.35
N THR A 145 5.37 -2.13 -20.59
CA THR A 145 4.50 -2.84 -21.55
C THR A 145 5.39 -3.69 -22.47
N GLY A 146 5.13 -5.00 -22.55
CA GLY A 146 5.82 -5.90 -23.48
C GLY A 146 5.33 -7.35 -23.49
N ALA A 147 4.20 -7.67 -22.85
CA ALA A 147 3.59 -8.98 -22.94
C ALA A 147 2.36 -8.88 -23.84
N THR A 148 2.43 -9.59 -24.97
CA THR A 148 1.30 -9.99 -25.80
C THR A 148 0.13 -10.41 -24.92
N VAL A 149 -1.06 -9.89 -25.25
CA VAL A 149 -2.34 -10.30 -24.66
C VAL A 149 -2.47 -11.83 -24.83
N GLN A 150 -2.21 -12.57 -23.76
CA GLN A 150 -2.60 -13.97 -23.68
C GLN A 150 -4.09 -14.06 -23.32
N PRO A 151 -4.81 -15.10 -23.79
CA PRO A 151 -6.25 -15.26 -23.57
C PRO A 151 -6.57 -15.32 -22.07
N PRO A 152 -7.84 -15.12 -21.67
CA PRO A 152 -8.18 -14.80 -20.28
C PRO A 152 -7.59 -15.85 -19.35
N PHE A 153 -6.70 -15.39 -18.49
CA PHE A 153 -6.18 -16.16 -17.38
C PHE A 153 -7.38 -16.81 -16.68
N LYS A 154 -7.36 -18.14 -16.59
CA LYS A 154 -8.24 -18.88 -15.69
C LYS A 154 -8.18 -18.16 -14.35
N ARG A 155 -9.34 -17.74 -13.83
CA ARG A 155 -9.51 -17.09 -12.52
C ARG A 155 -8.51 -17.68 -11.52
N GLN A 156 -7.38 -16.99 -11.31
CA GLN A 156 -6.61 -17.16 -10.10
C GLN A 156 -7.49 -16.55 -9.01
N LYS A 157 -7.84 -17.40 -8.03
CA LYS A 157 -8.56 -16.95 -6.85
C LYS A 157 -7.76 -15.78 -6.25
N PRO A 158 -8.42 -14.68 -5.85
CA PRO A 158 -7.73 -13.52 -5.30
C PRO A 158 -6.90 -13.94 -4.08
N ASP A 159 -5.64 -13.49 -4.02
CA ASP A 159 -4.75 -13.49 -2.85
C ASP A 159 -5.31 -12.55 -1.76
N ARG A 160 -6.53 -12.80 -1.29
CA ARG A 160 -6.97 -12.32 0.02
C ARG A 160 -6.77 -13.45 1.02
N PRO A 161 -6.31 -13.17 2.25
CA PRO A 161 -6.51 -14.09 3.36
C PRO A 161 -7.97 -14.54 3.35
N PHE A 162 -8.19 -15.84 3.25
CA PHE A 162 -9.53 -16.41 3.35
C PHE A 162 -9.86 -16.47 4.84
N ASP A 163 -10.46 -15.39 5.36
CA ASP A 163 -10.95 -15.35 6.74
C ASP A 163 -12.05 -16.41 6.90
N SER A 164 -11.66 -17.58 7.40
CA SER A 164 -12.58 -18.66 7.74
C SER A 164 -12.24 -19.16 9.14
N PRO A 165 -13.26 -19.45 9.97
CA PRO A 165 -13.05 -20.10 11.26
C PRO A 165 -12.61 -21.56 11.13
N TYR A 166 -12.68 -22.14 9.92
CA TYR A 166 -12.32 -23.53 9.65
C TYR A 166 -11.31 -23.62 8.50
N PRO A 167 -10.31 -24.52 8.59
CA PRO A 167 -9.38 -24.75 7.49
C PRO A 167 -10.10 -25.44 6.34
N SER A 168 -9.69 -25.14 5.12
CA SER A 168 -10.13 -25.84 3.91
C SER A 168 -9.25 -27.06 3.59
N GLY A 169 -8.02 -27.10 4.12
CA GLY A 169 -7.05 -28.17 3.93
C GLY A 169 -7.11 -29.32 4.95
N LYS A 170 -6.21 -30.30 4.76
CA LYS A 170 -5.98 -31.40 5.72
C LYS A 170 -5.04 -30.90 6.81
N LEU A 171 -5.43 -31.00 8.09
CA LEU A 171 -4.53 -30.72 9.21
C LEU A 171 -3.20 -31.49 9.07
N MET A 172 -2.10 -30.76 9.24
CA MET A 172 -0.75 -31.29 9.20
C MET A 172 -0.54 -32.28 10.34
N LYS A 173 0.02 -33.45 10.03
CA LYS A 173 0.43 -34.45 11.01
C LYS A 173 1.95 -34.59 11.04
N ALA A 174 2.47 -35.23 12.09
CA ALA A 174 3.92 -35.47 12.24
C ALA A 174 4.54 -36.19 11.03
N GLU A 175 3.76 -37.06 10.38
CA GLU A 175 4.13 -37.80 9.16
C GLU A 175 4.35 -36.89 7.94
N ASP A 176 3.68 -35.72 7.92
CA ASP A 176 3.74 -34.77 6.82
C ASP A 176 5.02 -33.89 6.89
N VAL A 177 5.74 -33.89 8.04
CA VAL A 177 6.97 -33.10 8.27
C VAL A 177 8.15 -33.69 7.50
N THR A 178 8.22 -33.33 6.23
CA THR A 178 9.17 -33.86 5.25
C THR A 178 9.75 -32.73 4.39
N PRO A 179 10.90 -32.92 3.70
CA PRO A 179 11.45 -31.92 2.78
C PRO A 179 10.47 -31.47 1.68
N GLN A 180 9.47 -32.30 1.35
CA GLN A 180 8.46 -32.04 0.33
C GLN A 180 7.45 -30.95 0.74
N LEU A 181 7.50 -30.45 1.97
CA LEU A 181 6.71 -29.29 2.39
C LEU A 181 7.14 -28.01 1.69
N LYS A 182 8.41 -27.89 1.27
CA LYS A 182 8.92 -26.70 0.60
C LYS A 182 8.14 -26.41 -0.69
N GLY A 183 7.61 -25.19 -0.81
CA GLY A 183 6.80 -24.71 -1.92
C GLY A 183 5.33 -25.10 -1.85
N ARG A 184 4.88 -25.78 -0.80
CA ARG A 184 3.44 -26.04 -0.59
C ARG A 184 2.75 -24.83 0.02
N GLN A 185 1.52 -24.61 -0.42
CA GLN A 185 0.58 -23.73 0.26
C GLN A 185 -0.07 -24.44 1.44
N ALA A 186 -0.30 -23.69 2.51
CA ALA A 186 -0.95 -24.13 3.73
C ALA A 186 -1.78 -23.00 4.32
N GLU A 187 -2.66 -23.34 5.25
CA GLU A 187 -3.37 -22.39 6.10
C GLU A 187 -2.79 -22.49 7.51
N LEU A 188 -2.38 -21.37 8.11
CA LEU A 188 -1.88 -21.28 9.49
C LEU A 188 -2.94 -20.66 10.40
N PHE A 189 -3.23 -21.27 11.54
CA PHE A 189 -4.16 -20.77 12.53
C PHE A 189 -3.48 -19.77 13.47
N TRP A 190 -4.12 -18.62 13.68
CA TRP A 190 -3.68 -17.61 14.65
C TRP A 190 -4.61 -17.59 15.88
N PRO A 191 -4.09 -17.87 17.09
CA PRO A 191 -4.92 -17.95 18.29
C PRO A 191 -5.56 -16.63 18.73
N ASP A 192 -4.91 -15.48 18.48
CA ASP A 192 -5.38 -14.18 19.01
C ASP A 192 -6.69 -13.72 18.39
N ASP A 193 -6.92 -14.06 17.12
CA ASP A 193 -8.11 -13.67 16.37
C ASP A 193 -8.97 -14.85 15.91
N HIS A 194 -8.55 -16.08 16.22
CA HIS A 194 -9.19 -17.33 15.85
C HIS A 194 -9.40 -17.50 14.33
N LYS A 195 -8.44 -17.06 13.51
CA LYS A 195 -8.51 -17.15 12.04
C LYS A 195 -7.43 -18.02 11.43
N TRP A 196 -7.71 -18.47 10.21
CA TRP A 196 -6.77 -19.19 9.35
C TRP A 196 -6.22 -18.28 8.25
N TYR A 197 -4.90 -18.28 8.07
CA TYR A 197 -4.17 -17.43 7.13
C TYR A 197 -3.45 -18.25 6.06
N LEU A 198 -3.56 -17.85 4.79
CA LEU A 198 -2.86 -18.51 3.70
C LEU A 198 -1.37 -18.20 3.73
N VAL A 199 -0.54 -19.24 3.75
CA VAL A 199 0.91 -19.17 3.79
C VAL A 199 1.55 -20.12 2.78
N GLU A 200 2.78 -19.81 2.36
CA GLU A 200 3.65 -20.72 1.60
C GLU A 200 4.85 -21.13 2.45
N ILE A 201 5.17 -22.41 2.47
CA ILE A 201 6.34 -22.94 3.19
C ILE A 201 7.59 -22.75 2.30
N GLN A 202 8.39 -21.72 2.59
CA GLN A 202 9.59 -21.38 1.81
C GLN A 202 10.80 -22.27 2.12
N ALA A 203 10.94 -22.70 3.36
CA ALA A 203 12.02 -23.58 3.78
C ALA A 203 11.54 -24.52 4.89
N VAL A 204 12.14 -25.70 4.95
CA VAL A 204 11.84 -26.70 5.98
C VAL A 204 13.12 -27.38 6.42
N ASN A 205 13.29 -27.53 7.73
CA ASN A 205 14.31 -28.34 8.37
C ASN A 205 13.62 -29.44 9.19
N PRO A 206 13.33 -30.61 8.59
CA PRO A 206 12.60 -31.68 9.27
C PRO A 206 13.30 -32.26 10.50
N LYS A 207 14.64 -32.11 10.58
CA LYS A 207 15.43 -32.56 11.74
C LYS A 207 15.28 -31.62 12.93
N ALA A 208 15.34 -30.32 12.67
CA ALA A 208 15.14 -29.30 13.71
C ALA A 208 13.66 -28.98 13.98
N LYS A 209 12.74 -29.60 13.22
CA LYS A 209 11.30 -29.31 13.28
C LYS A 209 10.97 -27.83 13.08
N GLN A 210 11.73 -27.16 12.22
CA GLN A 210 11.51 -25.74 11.89
C GLN A 210 11.10 -25.58 10.44
N ALA A 211 10.25 -24.59 10.16
CA ALA A 211 9.96 -24.13 8.82
C ALA A 211 9.97 -22.62 8.77
N LYS A 212 10.34 -22.08 7.61
CA LYS A 212 10.14 -20.68 7.27
C LYS A 212 8.90 -20.57 6.39
N ILE A 213 7.92 -19.81 6.83
CA ILE A 213 6.69 -19.54 6.09
C ILE A 213 6.68 -18.10 5.57
N VAL A 214 5.89 -17.86 4.53
CA VAL A 214 5.61 -16.52 3.99
C VAL A 214 4.11 -16.35 3.85
N TYR A 215 3.57 -15.27 4.40
CA TYR A 215 2.18 -14.86 4.22
C TYR A 215 1.96 -14.28 2.82
N ALA A 216 0.70 -14.22 2.38
CA ALA A 216 0.36 -13.52 1.14
C ALA A 216 0.77 -12.03 1.14
N SER A 217 0.92 -11.40 2.32
CA SER A 217 1.45 -10.04 2.48
C SER A 217 2.94 -9.91 2.12
N GLY A 218 3.68 -11.03 2.07
CA GLY A 218 5.13 -11.08 1.90
C GLY A 218 5.92 -11.10 3.21
N GLU A 219 5.26 -10.95 4.36
CA GLU A 219 5.87 -11.15 5.67
C GLU A 219 6.26 -12.62 5.86
N PHE A 220 7.31 -12.87 6.63
CA PHE A 220 7.80 -14.21 6.89
C PHE A 220 7.99 -14.47 8.37
N GLU A 221 7.82 -15.72 8.76
CA GLU A 221 8.02 -16.18 10.14
C GLU A 221 8.71 -17.54 10.14
N ASP A 222 9.51 -17.78 11.18
CA ASP A 222 10.05 -19.10 11.47
C ASP A 222 9.13 -19.77 12.51
N VAL A 223 8.61 -20.95 12.17
CA VAL A 223 7.63 -21.66 12.98
C VAL A 223 8.16 -23.02 13.45
N ASP A 224 7.74 -23.41 14.65
CA ASP A 224 7.99 -24.73 15.21
C ASP A 224 6.91 -25.72 14.73
N LEU A 225 7.33 -26.69 13.91
CA LEU A 225 6.46 -27.70 13.32
C LEU A 225 5.95 -28.71 14.34
N GLU A 226 6.64 -28.90 15.46
CA GLU A 226 6.18 -29.79 16.53
C GLU A 226 5.00 -29.17 17.28
N GLU A 227 5.10 -27.87 17.60
CA GLU A 227 3.99 -27.08 18.17
C GLU A 227 2.80 -27.01 17.23
N ILE A 228 3.04 -26.67 15.96
CA ILE A 228 2.00 -26.61 14.93
C ILE A 228 1.22 -27.92 14.81
N VAL A 229 1.92 -29.06 14.80
CA VAL A 229 1.28 -30.38 14.67
C VAL A 229 0.52 -30.74 15.94
N ARG A 230 1.10 -30.45 17.12
CA ARG A 230 0.48 -30.74 18.42
C ARG A 230 -0.84 -29.98 18.59
N ASP A 231 -0.84 -28.70 18.22
CA ASP A 231 -1.95 -27.78 18.47
C ASP A 231 -2.91 -27.73 17.27
N GLY A 232 -2.55 -28.37 16.15
CA GLY A 232 -3.37 -28.45 14.96
C GLY A 232 -3.48 -27.10 14.24
N HIS A 233 -2.44 -26.29 14.29
CA HIS A 233 -2.43 -24.91 13.79
C HIS A 233 -2.02 -24.77 12.32
N MET A 234 -1.90 -25.87 11.57
CA MET A 234 -1.64 -25.80 10.13
C MET A 234 -2.44 -26.83 9.36
N ALA A 235 -3.01 -26.42 8.23
CA ALA A 235 -3.68 -27.27 7.28
C ALA A 235 -3.01 -27.18 5.91
N LEU A 236 -2.68 -28.33 5.32
CA LEU A 236 -2.04 -28.43 4.01
C LEU A 236 -3.10 -28.43 2.89
N LEU A 237 -2.86 -27.62 1.86
CA LEU A 237 -3.70 -27.51 0.66
C LEU A 237 -3.21 -28.44 -0.47
#